data_AF-A0A822HD47-F1
#
_entry.id   AF-A0A822HD47-F1
#
_cell.length_a   1.000
_cell.length_b   1.000
_cell.length_c   1.000
_cell.angle_alpha   90.00
_cell.angle_beta   90.00
_cell.angle_gamma   90.00
#
_symmetry.space_group_name_H-M   'P 1'
#
loop_
_entity.id
_entity.type
_entity.pdbx_description
1 polymer ?
#
loop_
_entity_poly.entity_id
_entity_poly.type
_entity_poly.pdbx_seq_one_letter_code
_entity_poly.pdbx_strand_id
1 'polypeptide(L)'
;ERLTSRNFDRTKPIFLFNDGPVTMAAKRGGILFLEDLDLPSQAVIERLNSMLEPSPTFALTEDITSHAEKGQLDITLSNQFQIFASVHQEQAHQILKLSPATRSRFTEIYIPAYVERDLQILVKSELNKHKVHINQIDSLVEIMFSLRRKLRDDPEWKLDNDIQLLFRWTDFITSHHQSIYIVDGVFVGG
;
A
#
# COMPACT_ATOMS: atom_id res chain seq x y z
N GLU A 1 -7.09 -9.57 -54.69
CA GLU A 1 -8.16 -10.47 -54.23
C GLU A 1 -9.17 -9.70 -53.39
N ARG A 2 -10.47 -9.94 -53.61
CA ARG A 2 -11.58 -9.32 -52.88
C ARG A 2 -11.66 -9.90 -51.47
N LEU A 3 -11.47 -9.07 -50.44
CA LEU A 3 -11.82 -9.43 -49.08
C LEU A 3 -13.36 -9.45 -48.98
N THR A 4 -13.89 -10.65 -48.79
CA THR A 4 -15.31 -10.94 -48.58
C THR A 4 -15.86 -10.16 -47.40
N SER A 5 -16.97 -9.47 -47.65
CA SER A 5 -17.80 -8.74 -46.71
C SER A 5 -18.22 -9.64 -45.54
N ARG A 6 -17.49 -9.61 -44.42
CA ARG A 6 -18.04 -10.04 -43.13
C ARG A 6 -19.08 -8.98 -42.76
N ASN A 7 -20.36 -9.38 -42.74
CA ASN A 7 -21.44 -8.58 -42.15
C ASN A 7 -21.09 -8.33 -40.68
N PHE A 8 -20.43 -7.22 -40.39
CA PHE A 8 -20.35 -6.71 -39.03
C PHE A 8 -21.76 -6.31 -38.64
N ASP A 9 -22.33 -7.03 -37.69
CA ASP A 9 -23.55 -6.65 -37.02
C ASP A 9 -23.30 -5.29 -36.36
N ARG A 10 -23.79 -4.21 -36.98
CA ARG A 10 -23.62 -2.83 -36.51
C ARG A 10 -24.24 -2.59 -35.12
N THR A 11 -25.00 -3.55 -34.60
CA THR A 11 -25.60 -3.49 -33.26
C THR A 11 -24.67 -4.00 -32.16
N LYS A 12 -23.57 -4.68 -32.50
CA LYS A 12 -22.62 -5.20 -31.50
C LYS A 12 -21.37 -4.30 -31.43
N PRO A 13 -21.03 -3.77 -30.24
CA PRO A 13 -19.84 -2.95 -30.08
C PRO A 13 -18.57 -3.78 -30.34
N ILE A 14 -17.63 -3.21 -31.07
CA ILE A 14 -16.35 -3.85 -31.44
C ILE A 14 -15.40 -3.91 -30.23
N PHE A 15 -15.61 -3.02 -29.24
CA PHE A 15 -14.91 -2.98 -27.96
C PHE A 15 -15.92 -2.96 -26.83
N LEU A 16 -15.70 -3.80 -25.82
CA LEU A 16 -16.50 -3.83 -24.60
C LEU A 16 -15.72 -3.13 -23.49
N PHE A 17 -16.40 -2.28 -22.73
CA PHE A 17 -15.83 -1.75 -21.51
C PHE A 17 -15.69 -2.88 -20.48
N ASN A 18 -14.51 -2.97 -19.87
CA ASN A 18 -14.26 -3.93 -18.81
C ASN A 18 -14.01 -3.19 -17.51
N ASP A 19 -14.76 -3.56 -16.47
CA ASP A 19 -14.63 -2.94 -15.17
C ASP A 19 -13.24 -3.21 -14.56
N GLY A 20 -12.58 -2.15 -14.12
CA GLY A 20 -11.35 -2.19 -13.35
C GLY A 20 -11.59 -1.97 -11.86
N PRO A 21 -10.54 -2.00 -11.03
CA PRO A 21 -10.68 -1.88 -9.56
C PRO A 21 -11.48 -0.66 -9.11
N VAL A 22 -11.26 0.50 -9.74
CA VAL A 22 -11.97 1.76 -9.45
C VAL A 22 -13.45 1.65 -9.79
N THR A 23 -13.81 1.24 -11.02
CA THR A 23 -15.22 1.13 -11.41
C THR A 23 -15.95 0.03 -10.67
N MET A 24 -15.29 -1.08 -10.36
CA MET A 24 -15.86 -2.14 -9.54
C MET A 24 -16.19 -1.64 -8.13
N ALA A 25 -15.24 -0.96 -7.47
CA ALA A 25 -15.45 -0.42 -6.12
C ALA A 25 -16.55 0.66 -6.13
N ALA A 26 -16.53 1.55 -7.13
CA ALA A 26 -17.53 2.57 -7.35
C ALA A 26 -18.94 1.99 -7.51
N LYS A 27 -19.13 1.03 -8.43
CA LYS A 27 -20.42 0.39 -8.71
C LYS A 27 -20.94 -0.44 -7.54
N ARG A 28 -20.03 -1.04 -6.75
CA ARG A 28 -20.40 -1.93 -5.62
C ARG A 28 -20.51 -1.20 -4.27
N GLY A 29 -20.17 0.09 -4.20
CA GLY A 29 -20.11 0.82 -2.93
C GLY A 29 -19.03 0.29 -1.98
N GLY A 30 -17.90 -0.16 -2.53
CA GLY A 30 -16.80 -0.77 -1.77
C GLY A 30 -15.76 0.23 -1.29
N ILE A 31 -14.68 -0.30 -0.70
CA ILE A 31 -13.51 0.48 -0.32
C ILE A 31 -12.52 0.48 -1.49
N LEU A 32 -12.02 1.66 -1.86
CA LEU A 32 -10.93 1.84 -2.81
C LEU A 32 -9.69 2.34 -2.06
N PHE A 33 -8.59 1.59 -2.10
CA PHE A 33 -7.31 2.02 -1.55
C PHE A 33 -6.37 2.42 -2.70
N LEU A 34 -5.88 3.66 -2.65
CA LEU A 34 -4.98 4.25 -3.63
C LEU A 34 -3.58 4.34 -3.03
N GLU A 35 -2.71 3.42 -3.43
CA GLU A 35 -1.30 3.44 -3.02
C GLU A 35 -0.55 4.54 -3.77
N ASP A 36 0.29 5.27 -3.02
CA ASP A 36 1.21 6.29 -3.53
C ASP A 36 0.53 7.33 -4.44
N LEU A 37 -0.53 7.95 -3.92
CA LEU A 37 -1.41 8.86 -4.66
C LEU A 37 -0.67 10.08 -5.26
N ASP A 38 0.52 10.41 -4.77
CA ASP A 38 1.35 11.53 -5.23
C ASP A 38 2.30 11.18 -6.39
N LEU A 39 2.39 9.90 -6.79
CA LEU A 39 3.19 9.47 -7.95
C LEU A 39 2.51 9.74 -9.31
N PRO A 40 1.19 9.52 -9.48
CA PRO A 40 0.51 9.82 -10.75
C PRO A 40 0.54 11.30 -11.11
N SER A 41 0.31 11.59 -12.39
CA SER A 41 0.20 12.98 -12.86
C SER A 41 -1.08 13.65 -12.35
N GLN A 42 -1.07 14.97 -12.24
CA GLN A 42 -2.22 15.75 -11.79
C GLN A 42 -3.49 15.46 -12.61
N ALA A 43 -3.37 15.25 -13.93
CA ALA A 43 -4.49 14.90 -14.78
C ALA A 43 -5.18 13.57 -14.40
N VAL A 44 -4.44 12.60 -13.85
CA VAL A 44 -5.01 11.33 -13.36
C VAL A 44 -5.78 11.58 -12.06
N ILE A 45 -5.19 12.35 -11.16
CA ILE A 45 -5.81 12.70 -9.87
C ILE A 45 -7.08 13.53 -10.09
N GLU A 46 -7.08 14.43 -11.08
CA GLU A 46 -8.23 15.24 -11.43
C GLU A 46 -9.45 14.41 -11.85
N ARG A 47 -9.25 13.23 -12.44
CA ARG A 47 -10.35 12.31 -12.76
C ARG A 47 -11.01 11.69 -11.53
N LEU A 48 -10.36 11.73 -10.36
CA LEU A 48 -10.89 11.23 -9.10
C LEU A 48 -11.64 12.32 -8.31
N ASN A 49 -11.53 13.59 -8.69
CA ASN A 49 -12.08 14.71 -7.91
C ASN A 49 -13.57 14.57 -7.65
N SER A 50 -14.36 14.17 -8.65
CA SER A 50 -15.80 13.97 -8.49
C SER A 50 -16.14 12.84 -7.51
N MET A 51 -15.27 11.85 -7.36
CA MET A 51 -15.43 10.76 -6.40
C MET A 51 -15.14 11.20 -4.96
N LEU A 52 -14.41 12.31 -4.80
CA LEU A 52 -13.97 12.87 -3.52
C LEU A 52 -14.85 14.05 -3.06
N GLU A 53 -15.89 14.38 -3.81
CA GLU A 53 -16.84 15.44 -3.48
C GLU A 53 -17.94 14.94 -2.53
N PRO A 54 -18.61 15.85 -1.77
CA PRO A 54 -19.66 15.46 -0.82
C PRO A 54 -20.84 14.70 -1.46
N SER A 55 -21.06 14.90 -2.75
CA SER A 55 -22.01 14.13 -3.57
C SER A 55 -21.21 13.35 -4.61
N PRO A 56 -20.66 12.18 -4.24
CA PRO A 56 -19.63 11.53 -5.03
C PRO A 56 -20.20 10.94 -6.32
N THR A 57 -19.60 11.30 -7.45
CA THR A 57 -19.94 10.79 -8.77
C THR A 57 -18.70 10.32 -9.52
N PHE A 58 -18.88 9.41 -10.47
CA PHE A 58 -17.80 8.95 -11.32
C PHE A 58 -18.21 8.98 -12.79
N ALA A 59 -17.57 9.87 -13.55
CA ALA A 59 -17.79 10.00 -14.99
C ALA A 59 -17.07 8.87 -15.74
N LEU A 60 -17.84 8.00 -16.39
CA LEU A 60 -17.31 6.87 -17.17
C LEU A 60 -17.64 7.05 -18.64
N THR A 61 -16.91 7.97 -19.29
CA THR A 61 -17.15 8.32 -20.69
C THR A 61 -16.65 7.25 -21.67
N GLU A 62 -15.78 6.34 -21.22
CA GLU A 62 -15.26 5.23 -22.01
C GLU A 62 -16.21 4.03 -22.13
N ASP A 63 -17.24 3.93 -21.27
CA ASP A 63 -18.24 2.86 -21.33
C ASP A 63 -19.36 3.19 -22.34
N ILE A 64 -19.08 2.92 -23.61
CA ILE A 64 -20.03 3.06 -24.72
C ILE A 64 -21.16 2.02 -24.70
N THR A 65 -21.10 1.04 -23.79
CA THR A 65 -22.07 -0.08 -23.71
C THR A 65 -23.13 0.15 -22.65
N SER A 66 -22.82 0.97 -21.64
CA SER A 66 -23.82 1.48 -20.72
C SER A 66 -24.82 2.30 -21.54
N HIS A 67 -26.04 1.77 -21.70
CA HIS A 67 -27.08 2.42 -22.47
C HIS A 67 -27.37 3.79 -21.86
N ALA A 68 -26.79 4.84 -22.47
CA ALA A 68 -27.07 6.23 -22.18
C ALA A 68 -28.49 6.59 -22.65
N GLU A 69 -29.51 5.89 -22.14
CA GLU A 69 -30.92 6.23 -22.41
C GLU A 69 -31.32 7.56 -21.75
N LYS A 70 -30.45 8.16 -20.94
CA LYS A 70 -30.72 9.44 -20.25
C LYS A 70 -29.52 10.39 -20.17
N GLY A 71 -28.52 10.29 -21.05
CA GLY A 71 -27.40 11.25 -21.09
C GLY A 71 -26.60 11.37 -19.79
N GLN A 72 -26.78 10.46 -18.84
CA GLN A 72 -26.12 10.48 -17.55
C GLN A 72 -24.86 9.63 -17.64
N LEU A 73 -23.75 10.30 -17.96
CA LEU A 73 -22.40 9.73 -18.05
C LEU A 73 -21.79 9.45 -16.67
N ASP A 74 -22.46 9.90 -15.61
CA ASP A 74 -21.98 9.89 -14.25
C ASP A 74 -22.67 8.79 -13.43
N ILE A 75 -21.87 7.87 -12.92
CA ILE A 75 -22.30 6.87 -11.94
C ILE A 75 -22.40 7.57 -10.58
N THR A 76 -23.60 7.61 -10.00
CA THR A 76 -23.75 8.03 -8.60
C THR A 76 -23.15 6.96 -7.70
N LEU A 77 -22.21 7.36 -6.84
CA LEU A 77 -21.54 6.45 -5.92
C LEU A 77 -22.41 6.21 -4.69
N SER A 78 -22.40 4.97 -4.19
CA SER A 78 -23.12 4.65 -2.96
C SER A 78 -22.54 5.38 -1.76
N ASN A 79 -23.38 5.71 -0.77
CA ASN A 79 -22.94 6.28 0.51
C ASN A 79 -21.99 5.36 1.30
N GLN A 80 -21.89 4.07 0.95
CA GLN A 80 -20.91 3.14 1.56
C GLN A 80 -19.54 3.20 0.89
N PHE A 81 -19.42 3.81 -0.29
CA PHE A 81 -18.17 3.93 -1.01
C PHE A 81 -17.19 4.80 -0.22
N GLN A 82 -15.96 4.32 -0.04
CA GLN A 82 -14.92 5.01 0.70
C GLN A 82 -13.60 4.95 -0.05
N ILE A 83 -12.87 6.06 -0.04
CA ILE A 83 -11.51 6.14 -0.60
C ILE A 83 -10.52 6.32 0.53
N PHE A 84 -9.52 5.44 0.57
CA PHE A 84 -8.31 5.60 1.36
C PHE A 84 -7.14 5.81 0.39
N ALA A 85 -6.15 6.59 0.81
CA ALA A 85 -4.95 6.82 0.02
C ALA A 85 -3.72 6.83 0.92
N SER A 86 -2.61 6.31 0.40
CA SER A 86 -1.29 6.50 1.01
C SER A 86 -0.45 7.46 0.19
N VAL A 87 0.47 8.13 0.88
CA VAL A 87 1.50 8.97 0.29
C VAL A 87 2.76 8.73 1.10
N HIS A 88 3.88 8.46 0.43
CA HIS A 88 5.15 8.26 1.10
C HIS A 88 5.90 9.58 1.24
N GLN A 89 6.30 9.92 2.47
CA GLN A 89 7.17 11.06 2.76
C GLN A 89 8.47 10.56 3.39
N GLU A 90 9.59 10.74 2.70
CA GLU A 90 10.92 10.46 3.24
C GLU A 90 11.30 11.47 4.34
N GLN A 91 10.77 12.70 4.25
CA GLN A 91 11.05 13.77 5.19
C GLN A 91 9.77 14.49 5.58
N ALA A 92 9.65 14.88 6.86
CA ALA A 92 8.47 15.58 7.38
C ALA A 92 8.16 16.91 6.66
N HIS A 93 9.17 17.54 6.05
CA HIS A 93 9.03 18.78 5.28
C HIS A 93 9.00 18.55 3.76
N GLN A 94 8.96 17.30 3.30
CA GLN A 94 8.87 16.99 1.88
C GLN A 94 7.53 17.50 1.35
N ILE A 95 7.61 18.37 0.35
CA ILE A 95 6.42 18.90 -0.32
C ILE A 95 5.76 17.76 -1.09
N LEU A 96 4.50 17.50 -0.75
CA LEU A 96 3.69 16.52 -1.47
C LEU A 96 3.39 17.02 -2.88
N LYS A 97 3.43 16.10 -3.85
CA LYS A 97 3.03 16.37 -5.25
C LYS A 97 1.50 16.36 -5.42
N LEU A 98 0.76 16.83 -4.42
CA LEU A 98 -0.68 16.94 -4.42
C LEU A 98 -1.09 18.41 -4.33
N SER A 99 -2.03 18.83 -5.18
CA SER A 99 -2.55 20.21 -5.14
C SER A 99 -3.31 20.47 -3.83
N PRO A 100 -3.32 21.71 -3.32
CA PRO A 100 -4.10 22.05 -2.12
C PRO A 100 -5.57 21.66 -2.21
N ALA A 101 -6.17 21.76 -3.40
CA ALA A 101 -7.56 21.38 -3.66
C ALA A 101 -7.80 19.87 -3.57
N THR A 102 -6.84 19.04 -3.95
CA THR A 102 -6.94 17.59 -3.77
C THR A 102 -6.83 17.25 -2.29
N ARG A 103 -5.83 17.82 -1.62
CA ARG A 103 -5.57 17.62 -0.18
C ARG A 103 -6.77 18.01 0.69
N SER A 104 -7.44 19.11 0.37
CA SER A 104 -8.62 19.56 1.12
C SER A 104 -9.83 18.61 1.05
N ARG A 105 -9.85 17.66 0.10
CA ARG A 105 -10.90 16.64 -0.01
C ARG A 105 -10.60 15.37 0.80
N PHE A 106 -9.39 15.26 1.36
CA PHE A 106 -9.01 14.16 2.24
C PHE A 106 -8.91 14.62 3.69
N THR A 107 -9.10 13.67 4.61
CA THR A 107 -8.64 13.83 6.00
C THR A 107 -7.22 13.30 6.07
N GLU A 108 -6.24 14.19 6.26
CA GLU A 108 -4.83 13.81 6.32
C GLU A 108 -4.47 13.25 7.71
N ILE A 109 -3.85 12.07 7.70
CA ILE A 109 -3.33 11.43 8.92
C ILE A 109 -1.84 11.22 8.71
N TYR A 110 -1.03 11.87 9.55
CA TYR A 110 0.42 11.69 9.55
C TYR A 110 0.80 10.57 10.51
N ILE A 111 1.52 9.57 10.00
CA ILE A 111 2.06 8.46 10.79
C ILE A 111 3.54 8.75 11.03
N PRO A 112 3.97 9.00 12.28
CA PRO A 112 5.39 9.19 12.57
C PRO A 112 6.17 7.89 12.32
N ALA A 113 7.42 8.03 11.89
CA ALA A 113 8.32 6.89 11.78
C ALA A 113 8.53 6.22 13.16
N TYR A 114 8.63 4.90 13.17
CA TYR A 114 8.93 4.14 14.38
C TYR A 114 10.29 4.56 14.95
N VAL A 115 10.33 4.83 16.26
CA VAL A 115 11.62 4.98 16.95
C VAL A 115 12.18 3.61 17.32
N GLU A 116 13.49 3.55 17.61
CA GLU A 116 14.18 2.29 17.95
C GLU A 116 13.48 1.52 19.09
N ARG A 117 12.98 2.24 20.10
CA ARG A 117 12.22 1.66 21.22
C ARG A 117 10.95 0.95 20.75
N ASP A 118 10.19 1.55 19.83
CA ASP A 118 8.94 0.97 19.32
C ASP A 118 9.22 -0.33 18.58
N LEU A 119 10.27 -0.32 17.74
CA LEU A 119 10.73 -1.51 17.02
C LEU A 119 11.17 -2.61 17.98
N GLN A 120 11.90 -2.28 19.05
CA GLN A 120 12.30 -3.26 20.06
C GLN A 120 11.08 -3.90 20.74
N ILE A 121 10.06 -3.10 21.07
CA ILE A 121 8.82 -3.60 21.67
C ILE A 121 8.09 -4.54 20.69
N LEU A 122 8.00 -4.16 19.41
CA LEU A 122 7.36 -4.99 18.38
C LEU A 122 8.07 -6.33 18.21
N VAL A 123 9.40 -6.33 18.09
CA VAL A 123 10.20 -7.56 17.98
C VAL A 123 10.04 -8.44 19.22
N LYS A 124 10.14 -7.87 20.43
CA LYS A 124 9.92 -8.62 21.68
C LYS A 124 8.52 -9.24 21.73
N SER A 125 7.50 -8.49 21.32
CA SER A 125 6.11 -8.96 21.28
C SER A 125 5.95 -10.15 20.34
N GLU A 126 6.50 -10.09 19.12
CA GLU A 126 6.43 -11.19 18.17
C GLU A 126 7.20 -12.43 18.62
N LEU A 127 8.37 -12.28 19.23
CA LEU A 127 9.14 -13.39 19.80
C LEU A 127 8.38 -14.08 20.95
N ASN A 128 7.77 -13.29 21.85
CA ASN A 128 6.97 -13.82 22.96
C ASN A 128 5.75 -14.60 22.47
N LYS A 129 5.05 -14.09 21.45
CA LYS A 129 3.88 -14.73 20.86
C LYS A 129 4.18 -16.12 20.30
N HIS A 130 5.38 -16.30 19.74
CA HIS A 130 5.84 -17.59 19.20
C HIS A 130 6.44 -18.52 20.26
N LYS A 131 6.34 -18.17 21.55
CA LYS A 131 6.86 -18.94 22.69
C LYS A 131 8.34 -19.30 22.52
N VAL A 132 9.13 -18.37 21.97
CA VAL A 132 10.59 -18.51 21.90
C VAL A 132 11.11 -18.67 23.34
N HIS A 133 11.43 -19.91 23.69
CA HIS A 133 11.75 -20.32 25.06
C HIS A 133 13.18 -19.92 25.42
N ILE A 134 13.45 -18.68 25.82
CA ILE A 134 14.80 -18.35 26.28
C ILE A 134 14.79 -17.29 27.39
N ASN A 135 15.54 -17.55 28.46
CA ASN A 135 16.02 -16.58 29.47
C ASN A 135 16.91 -15.46 28.86
N GLN A 136 16.84 -15.22 27.55
CA GLN A 136 17.76 -14.40 26.76
C GLN A 136 17.03 -13.62 25.64
N ILE A 137 15.69 -13.47 25.64
CA ILE A 137 14.99 -12.63 24.65
C ILE A 137 15.57 -11.21 24.63
N ASP A 138 15.85 -10.65 25.81
CA ASP A 138 16.48 -9.33 25.90
C ASP A 138 17.87 -9.31 25.26
N SER A 139 18.71 -10.32 25.52
CA SER A 139 20.03 -10.43 24.91
C SER A 139 19.96 -10.59 23.39
N LEU A 140 19.02 -11.40 22.90
CA LEU A 140 18.78 -11.61 21.47
C LEU A 140 18.41 -10.30 20.78
N VAL A 141 17.45 -9.56 21.34
CA VAL A 141 17.02 -8.27 20.80
C VAL A 141 18.16 -7.26 20.86
N GLU A 142 18.94 -7.21 21.94
CA GLU A 142 20.13 -6.35 22.01
C GLU A 142 21.15 -6.67 20.90
N ILE A 143 21.41 -7.95 20.61
CA ILE A 143 22.31 -8.34 19.52
C ILE A 143 21.74 -7.91 18.17
N MET A 144 20.45 -8.17 17.90
CA MET A 144 19.80 -7.77 16.65
C MET A 144 19.89 -6.26 16.41
N PHE A 145 19.61 -5.45 17.43
CA PHE A 145 19.66 -3.99 17.32
C PHE A 145 21.08 -3.45 17.29
N SER A 146 22.03 -4.05 18.02
CA SER A 146 23.46 -3.77 17.91
C SER A 146 23.97 -3.97 16.49
N LEU A 147 23.63 -5.11 15.87
CA LEU A 147 24.00 -5.42 14.50
C LEU A 147 23.33 -4.47 13.50
N ARG A 148 22.03 -4.18 13.67
CA ARG A 148 21.30 -3.21 12.84
C ARG A 148 21.96 -1.83 12.86
N ARG A 149 22.35 -1.32 14.05
CA ARG A 149 23.04 -0.02 14.17
C ARG A 149 24.36 -0.02 13.41
N LYS A 150 25.18 -1.06 13.60
CA LYS A 150 26.46 -1.19 12.89
C LYS A 150 26.28 -1.20 11.37
N LEU A 151 25.31 -1.97 10.85
CA LEU A 151 25.05 -2.07 9.42
C LEU A 151 24.46 -0.79 8.82
N ARG A 152 23.60 -0.09 9.56
CA ARG A 152 23.01 1.17 9.10
C ARG A 152 24.04 2.28 8.96
N ASP A 153 25.01 2.32 9.87
CA ASP A 153 26.01 3.38 9.94
C ASP A 153 27.28 3.04 9.13
N ASP A 154 27.35 1.83 8.53
CA ASP A 154 28.46 1.38 7.70
C ASP A 154 28.37 1.97 6.28
N PRO A 155 29.42 2.63 5.77
CA PRO A 155 29.40 3.25 4.45
C PRO A 155 29.47 2.26 3.28
N GLU A 156 30.01 1.05 3.47
CA GLU A 156 30.08 0.01 2.45
C GLU A 156 28.84 -0.89 2.46
N TRP A 157 28.31 -1.16 3.65
CA TRP A 157 27.19 -2.09 3.87
C TRP A 157 25.87 -1.39 4.25
N LYS A 158 25.76 -0.09 3.98
CA LYS A 158 24.58 0.70 4.30
C LYS A 158 23.32 0.01 3.76
N LEU A 159 22.44 -0.37 4.67
CA LEU A 159 21.21 -1.06 4.34
C LEU A 159 20.09 -0.08 4.03
N ASP A 160 19.70 -0.03 2.76
CA ASP A 160 18.41 0.54 2.36
C ASP A 160 17.30 -0.41 2.86
N ASN A 161 16.37 0.10 3.66
CA ASN A 161 15.26 -0.66 4.30
C ASN A 161 15.66 -1.56 5.49
N ASP A 162 16.44 -1.04 6.42
CA ASP A 162 16.86 -1.76 7.64
C ASP A 162 15.71 -2.34 8.50
N ILE A 163 14.50 -1.79 8.44
CA ILE A 163 13.31 -2.32 9.13
C ILE A 163 12.86 -3.65 8.52
N GLN A 164 12.86 -3.79 7.19
CA GLN A 164 12.47 -5.04 6.54
C GLN A 164 13.45 -6.17 6.91
N LEU A 165 14.74 -5.87 6.96
CA LEU A 165 15.76 -6.83 7.41
C LEU A 165 15.50 -7.26 8.87
N LEU A 166 15.19 -6.30 9.76
CA LEU A 166 14.87 -6.58 11.15
C LEU A 166 13.69 -7.56 11.28
N PHE A 167 12.61 -7.35 10.52
CA PHE A 167 11.47 -8.26 10.52
C PHE A 167 11.81 -9.62 9.91
N ARG A 168 12.59 -9.68 8.82
CA ARG A 168 13.08 -10.95 8.27
C ARG A 168 13.92 -11.75 9.27
N TRP A 169 14.78 -11.09 10.05
CA TRP A 169 15.51 -11.76 11.13
C TRP A 169 14.58 -12.24 12.24
N THR A 170 13.57 -11.45 12.59
CA THR A 170 12.55 -11.83 13.57
C THR A 170 11.82 -13.09 13.10
N ASP A 171 11.36 -13.12 11.85
CA ASP A 171 10.70 -14.29 11.23
C ASP A 171 11.62 -15.51 11.16
N PHE A 172 12.90 -15.31 10.86
CA PHE A 172 13.88 -16.40 10.85
C PHE A 172 14.02 -17.01 12.25
N ILE A 173 14.17 -16.18 13.28
CA ILE A 173 14.32 -16.64 14.66
C ILE A 173 13.04 -17.33 15.13
N THR A 174 11.87 -16.77 14.91
CA THR A 174 10.61 -17.41 15.34
C THR A 174 10.44 -18.78 14.68
N SER A 175 10.84 -18.92 13.41
CA SER A 175 10.75 -20.18 12.66
C SER A 175 11.78 -21.25 13.08
N HIS A 176 12.94 -20.84 13.60
CA HIS A 176 14.06 -21.76 13.89
C HIS A 176 14.51 -21.74 15.36
N HIS A 177 13.75 -21.13 16.26
CA HIS A 177 14.17 -20.93 17.66
C HIS A 177 14.53 -22.22 18.42
N GLN A 178 14.10 -23.39 17.96
CA GLN A 178 14.44 -24.68 18.58
C GLN A 178 15.88 -25.13 18.29
N SER A 179 16.48 -24.66 17.19
CA SER A 179 17.86 -24.97 16.79
C SER A 179 18.83 -23.81 16.99
N ILE A 180 18.34 -22.67 17.51
CA ILE A 180 19.17 -21.47 17.77
C ILE A 180 19.46 -21.38 19.26
N TYR A 181 20.74 -21.28 19.60
CA TYR A 181 21.22 -21.08 20.97
C TYR A 181 22.10 -19.83 21.04
N ILE A 182 22.10 -19.14 22.18
CA ILE A 182 23.07 -18.08 22.47
C ILE A 182 23.97 -18.55 23.62
N VAL A 183 25.27 -18.65 23.32
CA VAL A 183 26.31 -19.01 24.29
C VAL A 183 27.30 -17.85 24.34
N ASP A 184 27.51 -17.27 25.53
CA ASP A 184 28.43 -16.15 25.76
C ASP A 184 28.22 -14.94 24.81
N GLY A 185 26.98 -14.68 24.42
CA GLY A 185 26.63 -13.58 23.52
C GLY A 185 26.83 -13.87 22.02
N VAL A 186 27.10 -15.13 21.65
CA VAL A 186 27.28 -15.57 20.26
C VAL A 186 26.14 -16.53 19.86
N PHE A 187 25.63 -16.36 18.64
CA PHE A 187 24.67 -17.29 18.05
C PHE A 187 25.33 -18.59 17.61
N VAL A 188 24.77 -19.71 18.07
CA VAL A 188 25.18 -21.06 17.69
C VAL A 188 23.95 -21.77 17.10
N GLY A 189 24.06 -22.19 15.84
CA GLY A 189 23.05 -23.02 15.19
C GLY A 189 23.37 -24.51 15.37
N GLY A 190 22.37 -25.29 15.77
CA GLY A 190 22.38 -26.75 15.79
C GLY A 190 21.83 -27.37 14.51
#